data_AF-A0A6C1QIY8-F1
#
_entry.id   AF-A0A6C1QIY8-F1
#
_cell.length_a   1.000
_cell.length_b   1.000
_cell.length_c   1.000
_cell.angle_alpha   90.00
_cell.angle_beta   90.00
_cell.angle_gamma   90.00
#
_symmetry.space_group_name_H-M   'P 1'
#
loop_
_entity.id
_entity.type
_entity.pdbx_description
1 polymer ?
#
loop_
_entity_poly.entity_id
_entity_poly.type
_entity_poly.pdbx_seq_one_letter_code
_entity_poly.pdbx_strand_id
1 'polypeptide(L)'
;MHIFYEENLQNALVKLSPEESRHCTKVLRLKAGDEVGFTDGKGTFARARLVDVNAKSTTAAITHRELKPKRNFHLHMVVAPTKNIDRFEWFLEKATECGIEEVTPIICAQSERTVVKPERLKKIMLSAIKQSQRAWLPRLNDTVKFKDFINNYSSDTPSFIAHCDEGEKNPLRDAYNPGKDVMIMIGPEGDFSPEEVQLARDKGIQAISLGQNRLRTETAALVACVAVSFMNGEL
;
A
#
# COMPACT_ATOMS: atom_id res chain seq x y z
N MET A 1 -10.73 5.72 -19.76
CA MET A 1 -9.36 5.61 -20.31
C MET A 1 -8.64 4.52 -19.54
N HIS A 2 -8.02 3.54 -20.21
CA HIS A 2 -7.30 2.44 -19.54
C HIS A 2 -5.90 2.89 -19.12
N ILE A 3 -5.48 2.57 -17.89
CA ILE A 3 -4.15 2.93 -17.36
C ILE A 3 -3.24 1.71 -17.34
N PHE A 4 -2.05 1.87 -17.90
CA PHE A 4 -0.96 0.91 -17.89
C PHE A 4 0.15 1.36 -16.95
N TYR A 5 0.99 0.44 -16.48
CA TYR A 5 2.17 0.78 -15.69
C TYR A 5 3.42 0.72 -16.57
N GLU A 6 4.26 1.75 -16.48
CA GLU A 6 5.58 1.78 -17.12
C GLU A 6 6.55 2.60 -16.27
N GLU A 7 7.73 2.07 -15.95
CA GLU A 7 8.67 2.69 -15.02
C GLU A 7 9.34 3.95 -15.57
N ASN A 8 9.42 4.07 -16.90
CA ASN A 8 10.05 5.18 -17.59
C ASN A 8 9.10 5.85 -18.58
N LEU A 9 8.50 6.96 -18.16
CA LEU A 9 7.63 7.80 -18.98
C LEU A 9 8.34 9.03 -19.58
N GLN A 10 9.67 9.14 -19.46
CA GLN A 10 10.41 10.33 -19.94
C GLN A 10 10.52 10.37 -21.48
N ASN A 11 10.52 9.21 -22.13
CA ASN A 11 10.64 9.11 -23.58
C ASN A 11 9.33 9.51 -24.27
N ALA A 12 9.43 10.08 -25.48
CA ALA A 12 8.26 10.41 -26.30
C ALA A 12 7.46 9.16 -26.73
N LEU A 13 8.13 8.00 -26.84
CA LEU A 13 7.52 6.71 -27.15
C LEU A 13 7.67 5.77 -25.95
N VAL A 14 6.58 5.07 -25.63
CA VAL A 14 6.52 4.02 -24.62
C VAL A 14 6.21 2.70 -25.30
N LYS A 15 6.99 1.67 -24.98
CA LYS A 15 6.77 0.32 -25.47
C LYS A 15 6.24 -0.55 -24.33
N LEU A 16 5.01 -1.02 -24.47
CA LEU A 16 4.39 -1.89 -23.48
C LEU A 16 5.14 -3.22 -23.40
N SER A 17 5.22 -3.78 -22.18
CA SER A 17 5.70 -5.14 -21.97
C SER A 17 4.87 -6.16 -22.77
N PRO A 18 5.37 -7.39 -23.00
CA PRO A 18 4.58 -8.43 -23.66
C PRO A 18 3.27 -8.75 -22.94
N GLU A 19 3.24 -8.65 -21.61
CA GLU A 19 2.03 -8.87 -20.80
C GLU A 19 1.01 -7.75 -21.04
N GLU A 20 1.43 -6.50 -20.94
CA GLU A 20 0.56 -5.34 -21.16
C GLU A 20 0.12 -5.22 -22.63
N SER A 21 0.97 -5.60 -23.59
CA SER A 21 0.63 -5.67 -25.01
C SER A 21 -0.49 -6.69 -25.29
N ARG A 22 -0.47 -7.85 -24.62
CA ARG A 22 -1.55 -8.85 -24.70
C ARG A 22 -2.82 -8.33 -24.05
N HIS A 23 -2.72 -7.69 -22.89
CA HIS A 23 -3.87 -7.09 -22.22
C HIS A 23 -4.55 -6.03 -23.11
N CYS A 24 -3.76 -5.10 -23.64
CA CYS A 24 -4.19 -4.06 -24.57
C CYS A 24 -4.92 -4.62 -25.81
N THR A 25 -4.35 -5.64 -26.45
CA THR A 25 -4.84 -6.16 -27.74
C THR A 25 -5.91 -7.24 -27.64
N LYS A 26 -5.83 -8.14 -26.65
CA LYS A 26 -6.72 -9.31 -26.54
C LYS A 26 -7.87 -9.09 -25.57
N VAL A 27 -7.59 -8.40 -24.46
CA VAL A 27 -8.59 -8.15 -23.41
C VAL A 27 -9.34 -6.87 -23.72
N LEU A 28 -8.61 -5.76 -23.91
CA LEU A 28 -9.21 -4.44 -24.16
C LEU A 28 -9.53 -4.19 -25.64
N ARG A 29 -8.92 -4.96 -26.56
CA ARG A 29 -9.14 -4.90 -28.02
C ARG A 29 -8.91 -3.50 -28.61
N LEU A 30 -7.96 -2.76 -28.04
CA LEU A 30 -7.56 -1.43 -28.50
C LEU A 30 -6.83 -1.52 -29.85
N LYS A 31 -6.85 -0.42 -30.60
CA LYS A 31 -6.28 -0.27 -31.94
C LYS A 31 -5.36 0.96 -32.01
N ALA A 32 -4.56 1.03 -33.07
CA ALA A 32 -3.79 2.24 -33.37
C ALA A 32 -4.75 3.44 -33.49
N GLY A 33 -4.37 4.56 -32.88
CA GLY A 33 -5.21 5.76 -32.75
C GLY A 33 -5.94 5.90 -31.41
N ASP A 34 -6.14 4.81 -30.66
CA ASP A 34 -6.83 4.87 -29.36
C ASP A 34 -5.97 5.57 -28.30
N GLU A 35 -6.62 6.24 -27.35
CA GLU A 35 -5.98 6.92 -26.23
C GLU A 35 -5.89 6.02 -25.00
N VAL A 36 -4.71 6.00 -24.39
CA VAL A 36 -4.39 5.24 -23.17
C VAL A 36 -3.68 6.12 -22.16
N GLY A 37 -3.82 5.78 -20.89
CA GLY A 37 -3.09 6.38 -19.78
C GLY A 37 -1.92 5.51 -19.34
N PHE A 38 -0.93 6.14 -18.74
CA PHE A 38 0.17 5.47 -18.05
C PHE A 38 0.42 6.08 -16.68
N THR A 39 0.87 5.27 -15.74
CA THR A 39 1.44 5.68 -14.45
C THR A 39 2.82 5.06 -14.27
N ASP A 40 3.78 5.82 -13.74
CA ASP A 40 5.11 5.30 -13.39
C ASP A 40 5.23 4.83 -11.94
N GLY A 41 4.16 5.00 -11.15
CA GLY A 41 4.19 4.74 -9.71
C GLY A 41 5.09 5.70 -8.92
N LYS A 42 5.65 6.72 -9.56
CA LYS A 42 6.57 7.72 -9.00
C LYS A 42 5.99 9.14 -9.09
N GLY A 43 4.67 9.24 -9.31
CA GLY A 43 3.91 10.49 -9.36
C GLY A 43 3.52 10.95 -10.76
N THR A 44 4.07 10.37 -11.83
CA THR A 44 3.79 10.82 -13.19
C THR A 44 2.61 10.05 -13.77
N PHE A 45 1.60 10.77 -14.24
CA PHE A 45 0.67 10.28 -15.24
C PHE A 45 1.08 10.74 -16.63
N ALA A 46 0.87 9.89 -17.63
CA ALA A 46 0.98 10.27 -19.02
C ALA A 46 -0.29 9.87 -19.78
N ARG A 47 -0.71 10.72 -20.72
CA ARG A 47 -1.65 10.34 -21.78
C ARG A 47 -0.86 10.07 -23.04
N ALA A 48 -1.30 9.08 -23.79
CA ALA A 48 -0.63 8.68 -25.01
C ALA A 48 -1.62 8.13 -26.04
N ARG A 49 -1.22 8.18 -27.31
CA ARG A 49 -1.95 7.57 -28.42
C ARG A 49 -1.23 6.31 -28.89
N LEU A 50 -1.94 5.21 -29.07
CA LEU A 50 -1.38 3.99 -29.62
C LEU A 50 -0.95 4.20 -31.08
N VAL A 51 0.29 3.84 -31.41
CA VAL A 51 0.89 4.03 -32.76
C VAL A 51 1.00 2.70 -33.48
N ASP A 52 1.59 1.70 -32.83
CA ASP A 52 1.69 0.33 -33.34
C ASP A 52 1.12 -0.63 -32.30
N VAL A 53 0.22 -1.51 -32.74
CA VAL A 53 -0.57 -2.36 -31.85
C VAL A 53 -0.44 -3.81 -32.27
N ASN A 54 0.43 -4.53 -31.57
CA ASN A 54 0.68 -5.95 -31.74
C ASN A 54 0.68 -6.64 -30.38
N ALA A 55 0.10 -7.85 -30.31
CA ALA A 55 0.05 -8.67 -29.09
C ALA A 55 1.43 -8.99 -28.49
N LYS A 56 2.53 -8.86 -29.26
CA LYS A 56 3.91 -9.03 -28.76
C LYS A 56 4.58 -7.72 -28.34
N SER A 57 4.17 -6.60 -28.91
CA SER A 57 4.86 -5.32 -28.78
C SER A 57 3.92 -4.19 -29.21
N THR A 58 3.31 -3.52 -28.24
CA THR A 58 2.49 -2.33 -28.49
C THR A 58 3.29 -1.07 -28.16
N THR A 59 3.21 -0.05 -29.00
CA THR A 59 3.92 1.23 -28.83
C THR A 59 2.91 2.38 -28.77
N ALA A 60 3.10 3.29 -27.81
CA ALA A 60 2.29 4.48 -27.64
C ALA A 60 3.17 5.75 -27.69
N ALA A 61 2.65 6.82 -28.29
CA ALA A 61 3.28 8.13 -28.29
C ALA A 61 2.66 9.02 -27.21
N ILE A 62 3.48 9.49 -26.26
CA ILE A 62 3.03 10.36 -25.17
C ILE A 62 2.62 11.72 -25.73
N THR A 63 1.41 12.14 -25.42
CA THR A 63 0.83 13.43 -25.82
C THR A 63 0.82 14.44 -24.68
N HIS A 64 0.78 13.98 -23.43
CA HIS A 64 0.75 14.82 -22.24
C HIS A 64 1.33 14.10 -21.03
N ARG A 65 1.96 14.86 -20.13
CA ARG A 65 2.44 14.38 -18.83
C ARG A 65 1.96 15.30 -17.73
N GLU A 66 1.63 14.71 -16.60
CA GLU A 66 1.19 15.42 -15.40
C GLU A 66 1.89 14.80 -14.19
N LEU A 67 2.52 15.62 -13.36
CA LEU A 67 3.07 15.20 -12.07
C LEU A 67 2.03 15.45 -10.99
N LYS A 68 1.61 14.40 -10.28
CA LYS A 68 0.74 14.51 -9.11
C LYS A 68 1.59 14.74 -7.85
N PRO A 69 1.25 15.74 -7.01
CA PRO A 69 1.94 15.92 -5.74
C PRO A 69 1.73 14.71 -4.82
N LYS A 70 2.64 14.53 -3.85
CA LYS A 70 2.40 13.62 -2.73
C LYS A 70 1.39 14.23 -1.77
N ARG A 71 0.77 13.37 -0.96
CA ARG A 71 -0.05 13.79 0.17
C ARG A 71 0.83 14.49 1.22
N ASN A 72 0.20 15.33 2.04
CA ASN A 72 0.87 16.13 3.07
C ASN A 72 1.13 15.34 4.38
N PHE A 73 0.90 14.04 4.39
CA PHE A 73 1.23 13.11 5.46
C PHE A 73 1.74 11.80 4.86
N HIS A 74 2.43 11.02 5.67
CA HIS A 74 2.91 9.69 5.35
C HIS A 74 2.34 8.65 6.32
N LEU A 75 1.51 7.73 5.82
CA LEU A 75 1.02 6.59 6.57
C LEU A 75 1.87 5.35 6.31
N HIS A 76 2.50 4.85 7.37
CA HIS A 76 3.23 3.59 7.37
C HIS A 76 2.47 2.51 8.14
N MET A 77 1.93 1.52 7.43
CA MET A 77 1.30 0.37 8.06
C MET A 77 2.31 -0.77 8.26
N VAL A 78 2.46 -1.21 9.51
CA VAL A 78 3.29 -2.37 9.88
C VAL A 78 2.36 -3.51 10.24
N VAL A 79 2.17 -4.47 9.35
CA VAL A 79 1.05 -5.41 9.42
C VAL A 79 1.56 -6.84 9.35
N ALA A 80 1.14 -7.67 10.30
CA ALA A 80 1.50 -9.08 10.28
C ALA A 80 0.80 -9.80 9.11
N PRO A 81 1.52 -10.61 8.31
CA PRO A 81 0.89 -11.49 7.34
C PRO A 81 -0.09 -12.44 8.02
N THR A 82 -1.31 -12.49 7.51
CA THR A 82 -2.34 -13.41 7.98
C THR A 82 -1.99 -14.86 7.64
N LYS A 83 -2.50 -15.81 8.43
CA LYS A 83 -2.39 -17.25 8.16
C LYS A 83 -2.84 -17.58 6.74
N ASN A 84 -4.01 -17.07 6.36
CA ASN A 84 -4.46 -17.07 4.97
C ASN A 84 -3.89 -15.84 4.26
N ILE A 85 -2.88 -16.05 3.40
CA ILE A 85 -2.18 -14.98 2.68
C ILE A 85 -3.11 -14.13 1.80
N ASP A 86 -4.20 -14.70 1.29
CA ASP A 86 -5.16 -13.99 0.43
C ASP A 86 -5.80 -12.79 1.15
N ARG A 87 -5.90 -12.83 2.49
CA ARG A 87 -6.42 -11.71 3.30
C ARG A 87 -5.43 -10.56 3.42
N PHE A 88 -4.15 -10.86 3.56
CA PHE A 88 -3.09 -9.85 3.54
C PHE A 88 -2.96 -9.24 2.14
N GLU A 89 -3.06 -10.07 1.10
CA GLU A 89 -3.12 -9.64 -0.30
C GLU A 89 -4.32 -8.71 -0.56
N TRP A 90 -5.50 -9.07 -0.04
CA TRP A 90 -6.69 -8.22 -0.09
C TRP A 90 -6.49 -6.90 0.66
N PHE A 91 -5.91 -6.91 1.86
CA PHE A 91 -5.57 -5.69 2.58
C PHE A 91 -4.64 -4.80 1.73
N LEU A 92 -3.60 -5.38 1.14
CA LEU A 92 -2.64 -4.62 0.35
C LEU A 92 -3.27 -4.00 -0.90
N GLU A 93 -4.15 -4.73 -1.58
CA GLU A 93 -4.96 -4.22 -2.69
C GLU A 93 -5.79 -3.01 -2.23
N LYS A 94 -6.59 -3.15 -1.16
CA LYS A 94 -7.49 -2.10 -0.69
C LYS A 94 -6.78 -0.91 -0.06
N ALA A 95 -5.70 -1.12 0.68
CA ALA A 95 -4.88 -0.03 1.20
C ALA A 95 -4.23 0.76 0.06
N THR A 96 -3.80 0.08 -1.01
CA THR A 96 -3.27 0.74 -2.22
C THR A 96 -4.34 1.57 -2.92
N GLU A 97 -5.58 1.07 -3.02
CA GLU A 97 -6.73 1.82 -3.54
C GLU A 97 -7.03 3.07 -2.67
N CYS A 98 -6.95 2.94 -1.34
CA CYS A 98 -7.08 4.05 -0.38
C CYS A 98 -5.85 4.96 -0.33
N GLY A 99 -4.81 4.67 -1.14
CA GLY A 99 -3.70 5.57 -1.37
C GLY A 99 -2.57 5.53 -0.34
N ILE A 100 -2.49 4.50 0.51
CA ILE A 100 -1.41 4.30 1.50
C ILE A 100 0.00 4.61 0.95
N GLU A 101 0.89 5.14 1.79
CA GLU A 101 2.29 5.42 1.39
C GLU A 101 3.21 4.21 1.54
N GLU A 102 3.08 3.46 2.63
CA GLU A 102 4.08 2.45 2.98
C GLU A 102 3.50 1.28 3.77
N VAL A 103 3.97 0.07 3.44
CA VAL A 103 3.62 -1.17 4.13
C VAL A 103 4.89 -1.96 4.46
N THR A 104 5.02 -2.39 5.72
CA THR A 104 6.03 -3.37 6.16
C THR A 104 5.33 -4.64 6.66
N PRO A 105 5.55 -5.80 6.03
CA PRO A 105 5.15 -7.07 6.61
C PRO A 105 5.99 -7.39 7.84
N ILE A 106 5.36 -7.59 9.00
CA ILE A 106 6.05 -7.87 10.28
C ILE A 106 5.79 -9.31 10.75
N ILE A 107 6.83 -9.99 11.22
CA ILE A 107 6.70 -11.33 11.82
C ILE A 107 6.72 -11.18 13.35
N CYS A 108 5.54 -11.35 13.96
CA CYS A 108 5.33 -11.35 15.42
C CYS A 108 5.42 -12.77 16.00
N ALA A 109 5.53 -12.88 17.32
CA ALA A 109 5.62 -14.14 18.06
C ALA A 109 4.49 -15.13 17.73
N GLN A 110 3.26 -14.64 17.56
CA GLN A 110 2.08 -15.45 17.26
C GLN A 110 1.75 -15.54 15.76
N SER A 111 2.70 -15.22 14.89
CA SER A 111 2.49 -15.30 13.44
C SER A 111 2.55 -16.74 12.96
N GLU A 112 1.44 -17.26 12.44
CA GLU A 112 1.44 -18.57 11.77
C GLU A 112 2.12 -18.52 10.39
N ARG A 113 2.08 -17.34 9.73
CA ARG A 113 2.68 -17.11 8.42
C ARG A 113 3.94 -16.28 8.56
N THR A 114 5.08 -16.84 8.15
CA THR A 114 6.38 -16.15 8.18
C THR A 114 6.97 -15.87 6.80
N VAL A 115 6.36 -16.44 5.75
CA VAL A 115 6.84 -16.32 4.36
C VAL A 115 5.81 -15.61 3.50
N VAL A 116 6.22 -14.46 2.96
CA VAL A 116 5.52 -13.72 1.89
C VAL A 116 6.33 -13.78 0.59
N LYS A 117 5.67 -13.49 -0.54
CA LYS A 117 6.31 -13.44 -1.85
C LYS A 117 6.27 -11.99 -2.36
N PRO A 118 7.34 -11.19 -2.17
CA PRO A 118 7.34 -9.76 -2.51
C PRO A 118 6.92 -9.48 -3.96
N GLU A 119 7.37 -10.29 -4.91
CA GLU A 119 6.97 -10.16 -6.32
C GLU A 119 5.46 -10.30 -6.56
N ARG A 120 4.78 -11.18 -5.80
CA ARG A 120 3.33 -11.34 -5.89
C ARG A 120 2.62 -10.12 -5.29
N LEU A 121 3.06 -9.66 -4.13
CA LEU A 121 2.53 -8.47 -3.47
C LEU A 121 2.69 -7.22 -4.34
N LYS A 122 3.86 -7.02 -4.95
CA LYS A 122 4.13 -5.93 -5.88
C LYS A 122 3.20 -5.97 -7.10
N LYS A 123 2.93 -7.15 -7.68
CA LYS A 123 1.96 -7.29 -8.77
C LYS A 123 0.54 -6.88 -8.37
N ILE A 124 0.13 -7.22 -7.15
CA ILE A 124 -1.19 -6.82 -6.62
C ILE A 124 -1.27 -5.30 -6.49
N MET A 125 -0.25 -4.67 -5.89
CA MET A 125 -0.18 -3.21 -5.76
C MET A 125 -0.16 -2.51 -7.12
N LEU A 126 0.61 -3.02 -8.08
CA LEU A 126 0.65 -2.50 -9.46
C LEU A 126 -0.72 -2.59 -10.15
N SER A 127 -1.44 -3.70 -9.95
CA SER A 127 -2.81 -3.84 -10.44
C SER A 127 -3.75 -2.83 -9.77
N ALA A 128 -3.63 -2.68 -8.45
CA ALA A 128 -4.45 -1.76 -7.67
C ALA A 128 -4.25 -0.29 -8.09
N ILE A 129 -3.01 0.19 -8.28
CA ILE A 129 -2.78 1.58 -8.74
C ILE A 129 -3.31 1.85 -10.14
N LYS A 130 -3.29 0.85 -11.04
CA LYS A 130 -3.85 0.98 -12.39
C LYS A 130 -5.37 1.11 -12.33
N GLN A 131 -6.03 0.30 -11.51
CA GLN A 131 -7.49 0.30 -11.37
C GLN A 131 -8.00 1.54 -10.63
N SER A 132 -7.33 1.91 -9.53
CA SER A 132 -7.68 3.08 -8.71
C SER A 132 -7.14 4.41 -9.27
N GLN A 133 -6.45 4.38 -10.41
CA GLN A 133 -5.86 5.55 -11.06
C GLN A 133 -4.98 6.36 -10.09
N ARG A 134 -4.01 5.69 -9.45
CA ARG A 134 -3.04 6.30 -8.53
C ARG A 134 -1.70 6.55 -9.23
N ALA A 135 -1.12 7.71 -8.94
CA ALA A 135 0.16 8.13 -9.52
C ALA A 135 1.36 7.55 -8.76
N TRP A 136 1.17 7.25 -7.48
CA TRP A 136 2.20 6.80 -6.56
C TRP A 136 1.94 5.33 -6.19
N LEU A 137 2.94 4.49 -6.43
CA LEU A 137 2.97 3.12 -5.92
C LEU A 137 3.41 3.17 -4.46
N PRO A 138 2.67 2.55 -3.53
CA PRO A 138 3.11 2.51 -2.14
C PRO A 138 4.44 1.76 -2.03
N ARG A 139 5.27 2.15 -1.06
CA ARG A 139 6.48 1.42 -0.73
C ARG A 139 6.10 0.12 -0.02
N LEU A 140 6.58 -1.01 -0.52
CA LEU A 140 6.53 -2.29 0.18
C LEU A 140 7.94 -2.63 0.66
N ASN A 141 8.12 -2.69 1.97
CA ASN A 141 9.40 -3.08 2.57
C ASN A 141 9.56 -4.60 2.65
N ASP A 142 10.81 -5.02 2.86
CA ASP A 142 11.11 -6.42 3.16
C ASP A 142 10.44 -6.85 4.46
N THR A 143 10.14 -8.14 4.53
CA THR A 143 9.58 -8.74 5.74
C THR A 143 10.63 -8.74 6.85
N VAL A 144 10.21 -8.31 8.03
CA VAL A 144 11.11 -8.12 9.18
C VAL A 144 10.52 -8.75 10.43
N LYS A 145 11.36 -9.29 11.31
CA LYS A 145 10.91 -9.78 12.62
C LYS A 145 10.59 -8.61 13.54
N PHE A 146 9.59 -8.76 14.39
CA PHE A 146 9.15 -7.71 15.32
C PHE A 146 10.30 -7.13 16.13
N LYS A 147 11.12 -7.99 16.74
CA LYS A 147 12.26 -7.57 17.56
C LYS A 147 13.29 -6.77 16.77
N ASP A 148 13.57 -7.17 15.53
CA ASP A 148 14.54 -6.47 14.67
C ASP A 148 13.98 -5.11 14.22
N PHE A 149 12.68 -5.04 13.93
CA PHE A 149 12.01 -3.78 13.59
C PHE A 149 12.04 -2.79 14.77
N ILE A 150 11.61 -3.22 15.95
CA ILE A 150 11.53 -2.38 17.16
C ILE A 150 12.90 -1.95 17.66
N ASN A 151 13.92 -2.81 17.59
CA ASN A 151 15.27 -2.43 18.02
C ASN A 151 15.88 -1.31 17.17
N ASN A 152 15.61 -1.34 15.86
CA ASN A 152 16.06 -0.32 14.92
C ASN A 152 15.10 0.88 14.83
N TYR A 153 13.94 0.79 15.48
CA TYR A 153 12.98 1.88 15.52
C TYR A 153 13.56 3.05 16.34
N SER A 154 13.84 4.13 15.63
CA SER A 154 14.23 5.44 16.14
C SER A 154 13.57 6.48 15.26
N SER A 155 12.40 6.94 15.67
CA SER A 155 11.66 7.94 14.91
C SER A 155 10.82 8.79 15.84
N ASP A 156 10.84 10.09 15.58
CA ASP A 156 9.97 11.08 16.21
C ASP A 156 8.55 11.06 15.62
N THR A 157 8.29 10.17 14.65
CA THR A 157 6.97 9.98 14.04
C THR A 157 6.00 9.39 15.07
N PRO A 158 4.81 10.01 15.27
CA PRO A 158 3.73 9.42 16.06
C PRO A 158 3.48 7.97 15.65
N SER A 159 3.56 7.07 16.62
CA SER A 159 3.51 5.64 16.34
C SER A 159 2.57 4.93 17.29
N PHE A 160 1.77 4.05 16.71
CA PHE A 160 0.68 3.41 17.40
C PHE A 160 0.69 1.90 17.23
N ILE A 161 0.22 1.19 18.24
CA ILE A 161 0.01 -0.26 18.23
C ILE A 161 -1.43 -0.57 18.58
N ALA A 162 -2.14 -1.26 17.68
CA ALA A 162 -3.48 -1.75 17.96
C ALA A 162 -3.41 -3.23 18.37
N HIS A 163 -3.83 -3.52 19.60
CA HIS A 163 -3.87 -4.86 20.19
C HIS A 163 -5.17 -5.05 20.98
N CYS A 164 -5.51 -6.27 21.38
CA CYS A 164 -6.76 -6.62 22.07
C CYS A 164 -6.64 -6.60 23.59
N ASP A 165 -5.45 -6.59 24.19
CA ASP A 165 -5.29 -6.70 25.66
C ASP A 165 -5.97 -5.58 26.42
N GLU A 166 -6.36 -5.84 27.67
CA GLU A 166 -6.95 -4.82 28.53
C GLU A 166 -5.94 -3.71 28.89
N GLY A 167 -6.43 -2.48 29.09
CA GLY A 167 -5.61 -1.33 29.46
C GLY A 167 -6.09 -0.02 28.83
N GLU A 168 -5.49 1.08 29.24
CA GLU A 168 -5.77 2.40 28.66
C GLU A 168 -5.33 2.45 27.20
N LYS A 169 -6.30 2.73 26.31
CA LYS A 169 -6.09 2.88 24.88
C LYS A 169 -6.87 4.08 24.41
N ASN A 170 -6.19 5.02 23.78
CA ASN A 170 -6.86 6.14 23.14
C ASN A 170 -7.50 5.67 21.84
N PRO A 171 -8.75 6.06 21.51
CA PRO A 171 -9.27 5.87 20.17
C PRO A 171 -8.34 6.51 19.15
N LEU A 172 -8.11 5.86 18.00
CA LEU A 172 -7.19 6.38 16.96
C LEU A 172 -7.51 7.84 16.59
N ARG A 173 -8.79 8.20 16.53
CA ARG A 173 -9.25 9.56 16.22
C ARG A 173 -8.80 10.64 17.23
N ASP A 174 -8.54 10.23 18.47
CA ASP A 174 -8.16 11.14 19.56
C ASP A 174 -6.63 11.14 19.74
N ALA A 175 -5.95 10.07 19.30
CA ALA A 175 -4.50 9.93 19.36
C ALA A 175 -3.77 10.53 18.15
N TYR A 176 -4.36 10.42 16.96
CA TYR A 176 -3.76 10.90 15.71
C TYR A 176 -4.10 12.36 15.44
N ASN A 177 -3.07 13.14 15.09
CA ASN A 177 -3.22 14.53 14.66
C ASN A 177 -3.20 14.60 13.12
N PRO A 178 -4.28 15.04 12.45
CA PRO A 178 -4.29 15.20 10.99
C PRO A 178 -3.14 16.05 10.46
N GLY A 179 -2.63 15.69 9.29
CA GLY A 179 -1.49 16.31 8.62
C GLY A 179 -0.13 15.89 9.17
N LYS A 180 -0.07 14.92 10.09
CA LYS A 180 1.17 14.34 10.60
C LYS A 180 1.42 12.97 9.99
N ASP A 181 2.70 12.68 9.79
CA ASP A 181 3.16 11.32 9.50
C ASP A 181 2.81 10.41 10.67
N VAL A 182 2.52 9.14 10.38
CA VAL A 182 2.12 8.17 11.38
C VAL A 182 2.51 6.75 10.98
N MET A 183 2.92 5.97 11.97
CA MET A 183 3.10 4.53 11.82
C MET A 183 2.11 3.77 12.70
N ILE A 184 1.46 2.74 12.15
CA ILE A 184 0.48 1.93 12.87
C ILE A 184 0.81 0.45 12.73
N MET A 185 0.93 -0.23 13.87
CA MET A 185 1.22 -1.65 13.96
C MET A 185 -0.05 -2.47 14.19
N ILE A 186 -0.26 -3.51 13.37
CA ILE A 186 -1.37 -4.46 13.45
C ILE A 186 -0.82 -5.89 13.52
N GLY A 187 -1.20 -6.62 14.58
CA GLY A 187 -0.71 -7.96 14.87
C GLY A 187 -1.41 -9.07 14.07
N PRO A 188 -0.90 -10.32 14.17
CA PRO A 188 -1.49 -11.49 13.50
C PRO A 188 -2.80 -11.90 14.17
N GLU A 189 -3.42 -12.99 13.74
CA GLU A 189 -4.66 -13.49 14.32
C GLU A 189 -4.55 -13.83 15.83
N GLY A 190 -3.37 -14.27 16.27
CA GLY A 190 -3.04 -14.48 17.68
C GLY A 190 -2.76 -13.21 18.48
N ASP A 191 -2.73 -12.04 17.80
CA ASP A 191 -2.32 -10.75 18.36
C ASP A 191 -0.83 -10.68 18.72
N PHE A 192 -0.39 -9.49 19.15
CA PHE A 192 0.92 -9.29 19.75
C PHE A 192 1.04 -10.03 21.08
N SER A 193 2.26 -10.49 21.43
CA SER A 193 2.50 -10.98 22.79
C SER A 193 2.61 -9.82 23.79
N PRO A 194 2.39 -10.05 25.09
CA PRO A 194 2.60 -9.02 26.12
C PRO A 194 4.01 -8.42 26.08
N GLU A 195 5.02 -9.24 25.79
CA GLU A 195 6.42 -8.79 25.64
C GLU A 195 6.59 -7.88 24.42
N GLU A 196 5.92 -8.18 23.30
CA GLU A 196 5.94 -7.32 22.11
C GLU A 196 5.28 -5.97 22.38
N VAL A 197 4.12 -5.97 23.04
CA VAL A 197 3.43 -4.73 23.45
C VAL A 197 4.30 -3.91 24.40
N GLN A 198 4.97 -4.55 25.37
CA GLN A 198 5.87 -3.85 26.28
C GLN A 198 7.08 -3.25 25.56
N LEU A 199 7.72 -4.00 24.66
CA LEU A 199 8.84 -3.51 23.84
C LEU A 199 8.45 -2.31 22.97
N ALA A 200 7.22 -2.32 22.41
CA ALA A 200 6.70 -1.18 21.66
C ALA A 200 6.51 0.04 22.57
N ARG A 201 5.92 -0.14 23.76
CA ARG A 201 5.73 0.94 24.75
C ARG A 201 7.06 1.53 25.22
N ASP A 202 8.07 0.71 25.43
CA ASP A 202 9.43 1.16 25.82
C ASP A 202 10.08 2.03 24.74
N LYS A 203 9.63 1.92 23.49
CA LYS A 203 10.01 2.78 22.36
C LYS A 203 9.09 4.00 22.16
N GLY A 204 8.14 4.24 23.07
CA GLY A 204 7.18 5.34 22.98
C GLY A 204 6.03 5.09 21.99
N ILE A 205 5.86 3.86 21.50
CA ILE A 205 4.72 3.50 20.64
C ILE A 205 3.47 3.39 21.51
N GLN A 206 2.45 4.19 21.22
CA GLN A 206 1.26 4.31 22.04
C GLN A 206 0.20 3.28 21.66
N ALA A 207 -0.45 2.69 22.65
CA ALA A 207 -1.55 1.76 22.41
C ALA A 207 -2.82 2.53 21.97
N ILE A 208 -3.46 2.06 20.91
CA ILE A 208 -4.70 2.65 20.39
C ILE A 208 -5.83 1.61 20.29
N SER A 209 -7.07 2.11 20.24
CA SER A 209 -8.24 1.32 19.87
C SER A 209 -8.79 1.76 18.50
N LEU A 210 -9.28 0.79 17.73
CA LEU A 210 -9.92 0.98 16.42
C LEU A 210 -11.46 0.86 16.49
N GLY A 211 -12.01 0.99 17.70
CA GLY A 211 -13.43 0.78 18.00
C GLY A 211 -13.65 -0.27 19.09
N GLN A 212 -14.92 -0.61 19.32
CA GLN A 212 -15.34 -1.54 20.37
C GLN A 212 -15.36 -3.01 19.91
N ASN A 213 -15.41 -3.25 18.59
CA ASN A 213 -15.50 -4.58 18.04
C ASN A 213 -14.09 -5.17 17.84
N ARG A 214 -13.96 -6.47 18.09
CA ARG A 214 -12.75 -7.21 17.71
C ARG A 214 -12.71 -7.36 16.19
N LEU A 215 -11.75 -6.71 15.56
CA LEU A 215 -11.51 -6.78 14.12
C LEU A 215 -10.52 -7.91 13.81
N ARG A 216 -10.65 -8.52 12.62
CA ARG A 216 -9.60 -9.39 12.08
C ARG A 216 -8.41 -8.54 11.63
N THR A 217 -7.21 -9.13 11.55
CA THR A 217 -5.96 -8.44 11.15
C THR A 217 -6.11 -7.59 9.90
N GLU A 218 -6.60 -8.17 8.79
CA GLU A 218 -6.78 -7.46 7.52
C GLU A 218 -7.80 -6.31 7.62
N THR A 219 -8.83 -6.50 8.44
CA THR A 219 -9.88 -5.50 8.67
C THR A 219 -9.37 -4.36 9.55
N ALA A 220 -8.64 -4.67 10.63
CA ALA A 220 -8.02 -3.69 11.50
C ALA A 220 -7.04 -2.81 10.72
N ALA A 221 -6.20 -3.43 9.88
CA ALA A 221 -5.25 -2.72 9.03
C ALA A 221 -5.95 -1.80 8.01
N LEU A 222 -7.01 -2.27 7.35
CA LEU A 222 -7.78 -1.42 6.43
C LEU A 222 -8.52 -0.29 7.17
N VAL A 223 -9.13 -0.57 8.33
CA VAL A 223 -9.82 0.45 9.14
C VAL A 223 -8.85 1.53 9.58
N ALA A 224 -7.66 1.17 10.06
CA ALA A 224 -6.63 2.15 10.41
C ALA A 224 -6.22 3.00 9.20
N CYS A 225 -6.00 2.36 8.05
CA CYS A 225 -5.64 3.05 6.80
C CYS A 225 -6.73 4.04 6.35
N VAL A 226 -7.98 3.60 6.31
CA VAL A 226 -9.13 4.42 5.92
C VAL A 226 -9.36 5.54 6.92
N ALA A 227 -9.26 5.27 8.22
CA ALA A 227 -9.46 6.28 9.26
C ALA A 227 -8.42 7.41 9.15
N VAL A 228 -7.14 7.08 9.00
CA VAL A 228 -6.09 8.10 8.79
C VAL A 228 -6.34 8.88 7.51
N SER A 229 -6.65 8.20 6.41
CA SER A 229 -6.92 8.88 5.14
C SER A 229 -8.14 9.80 5.20
N PHE A 230 -9.22 9.36 5.86
CA PHE A 230 -10.44 10.15 6.06
C PHE A 230 -10.21 11.36 6.96
N MET A 231 -9.48 11.20 8.06
CA MET A 231 -9.12 12.30 8.97
C MET A 231 -8.24 13.38 8.29
N ASN A 232 -7.52 13.01 7.22
CA ASN A 232 -6.76 13.94 6.39
C ASN A 232 -7.55 14.52 5.21
N GLY A 233 -8.80 14.13 5.00
CA GLY A 233 -9.64 14.62 3.90
C GLY A 233 -9.29 14.03 2.52
N GLU A 234 -8.68 12.84 2.49
CA GLU A 234 -8.26 12.15 1.25
C GLU A 234 -9.25 11.07 0.79
N LEU A 235 -10.35 10.88 1.51
CA LEU A 235 -11.46 9.96 1.19
C LEU A 235 -12.80 10.67 1.30
#